data_AF-A0A5K7X567-F1
#
_entry.id   AF-A0A5K7X567-F1
#
_cell.length_a   1.000
_cell.length_b   1.000
_cell.length_c   1.000
_cell.angle_alpha   90.00
_cell.angle_beta   90.00
_cell.angle_gamma   90.00
#
_symmetry.space_group_name_H-M   'P 1'
#
loop_
_entity.id
_entity.type
_entity.pdbx_description
1 polymer ?
#
loop_
_entity_poly.entity_id
_entity_poly.type
_entity_poly.pdbx_seq_one_letter_code
_entity_poly.pdbx_strand_id
1 'polypeptide(L)'
;MKWKKAAAAVSILLALQLILSGCWFNASKDSKVKNSEGKTENASLIPSTNDSDYQMLRPKSGNTTRGYIQYGPDNRVDMDQLESGLMDLSKNVFGPGDYVFQSGQYLTDKDINSMLYRYMNEPQRLANKKTNDSSKRQPVVDGLNPKLGKGKNIVEQSKNSPKYLNYVLEQDYMKKNSSGAYKIAGMSIALSLNSVYADSINYKDKLYPISEKLNQAKVKEWGKSQAAKVVQRIRGLKDSENNPIQELQNIPIYVTLYMTAGPDSLVPGNFFASAEVASDSSSINKWTTIKQQHVLFPSDQATKDYKSDLQKFDQFKTDIQKYYPNYLGVIGKGFYQNDELADITLEINFNKFVDKTELIGFTNYVASVVKNRLAFPQHVPVHIYISSGSNAEALVERTKDMDEPYVHIYQQ
;
A
#
# COMPACT_ATOMS: atom_id res chain seq x y z
N MET A 1 30.86 61.27 11.89
CA MET A 1 29.99 60.52 12.83
C MET A 1 28.78 59.84 12.16
N LYS A 2 28.19 60.40 11.09
CA LYS A 2 27.04 59.80 10.36
C LYS A 2 27.35 58.47 9.64
N TRP A 3 28.56 58.32 9.10
CA TRP A 3 28.96 57.13 8.33
C TRP A 3 29.21 55.88 9.20
N LYS A 4 29.69 56.06 10.43
CA LYS A 4 29.86 54.96 11.40
C LYS A 4 28.53 54.38 11.88
N LYS A 5 27.48 55.22 12.00
CA LYS A 5 26.13 54.78 12.35
C LYS A 5 25.43 54.04 11.19
N ALA A 6 25.66 54.48 9.95
CA ALA A 6 25.15 53.81 8.76
C ALA A 6 25.80 52.44 8.54
N ALA A 7 27.13 52.33 8.71
CA ALA A 7 27.84 51.05 8.60
C ALA A 7 27.38 50.04 9.67
N ALA A 8 27.18 50.48 10.91
CA ALA A 8 26.67 49.62 11.98
C ALA A 8 25.24 49.11 11.71
N ALA A 9 24.36 49.97 11.15
CA ALA A 9 23.00 49.57 10.79
C ALA A 9 22.97 48.54 9.64
N VAL A 10 23.85 48.68 8.65
CA VAL A 10 23.97 47.72 7.53
C VAL A 10 24.52 46.37 7.99
N SER A 11 25.51 46.36 8.89
CA SER A 11 26.04 45.12 9.47
C SER A 11 25.02 44.37 10.33
N ILE A 12 24.15 45.07 11.04
CA ILE A 12 23.05 44.46 11.81
C ILE A 12 21.99 43.89 10.87
N LEU A 13 21.66 44.58 9.78
CA LEU A 13 20.70 44.08 8.78
C LEU A 13 21.22 42.81 8.07
N LEU A 14 22.49 42.79 7.67
CA LEU A 14 23.12 41.60 7.07
C LEU A 14 23.23 40.43 8.05
N ALA A 15 23.52 40.71 9.33
CA ALA A 15 23.55 39.68 10.38
C ALA A 15 22.16 39.09 10.65
N LEU A 16 21.10 39.90 10.63
CA LEU A 16 19.72 39.40 10.73
C LEU A 16 19.32 38.56 9.51
N GLN A 17 19.78 38.91 8.30
CA GLN A 17 19.53 38.12 7.09
C GLN A 17 20.28 36.77 7.13
N LEU A 18 21.49 36.74 7.69
CA LEU A 18 22.25 35.50 7.88
C LEU A 18 21.63 34.56 8.93
N ILE A 19 20.95 35.11 9.95
CA ILE A 19 20.23 34.32 10.95
C ILE A 19 18.92 33.74 10.37
N LEU A 20 18.29 34.43 9.41
CA LEU A 20 17.08 33.95 8.71
C LEU A 20 17.37 32.89 7.64
N SER A 21 18.58 32.84 7.07
CA SER A 21 19.02 31.77 6.16
C SER A 21 19.56 30.51 6.88
N GLY A 22 19.64 30.52 8.21
CA GLY A 22 20.24 29.45 9.01
C GLY A 22 19.32 28.28 9.37
N CYS A 23 18.10 28.20 8.85
CA CYS A 23 17.12 27.18 9.24
C CYS A 23 16.44 26.55 8.02
N TRP A 24 17.13 25.63 7.34
CA TRP A 24 16.43 24.65 6.48
C TRP A 24 17.03 23.23 6.57
N PHE A 25 18.32 23.10 6.86
CA PHE A 25 18.95 21.82 7.20
C PHE A 25 18.91 21.56 8.71
N ASN A 26 17.73 21.51 9.31
CA ASN A 26 17.62 21.07 10.70
C ASN A 26 17.37 19.55 10.71
N ALA A 27 18.38 18.81 11.17
CA ALA A 27 18.33 17.39 11.46
C ALA A 27 17.01 17.03 12.17
N SER A 28 16.42 15.89 11.79
CA SER A 28 15.16 15.35 12.33
C SER A 28 14.94 15.76 13.79
N LYS A 29 14.00 16.67 14.05
CA LYS A 29 13.66 17.04 15.43
C LYS A 29 13.23 15.77 16.16
N ASP A 30 13.96 15.42 17.22
CA ASP A 30 13.56 14.35 18.13
C ASP A 30 12.16 14.68 18.66
N SER A 31 11.18 14.01 18.08
CA SER A 31 9.78 14.11 18.45
C SER A 31 9.49 13.06 19.52
N LYS A 32 8.42 13.27 20.28
CA LYS A 32 7.94 12.30 21.26
C LYS A 32 6.70 11.62 20.72
N VAL A 33 6.57 10.31 20.91
CA VAL A 33 5.37 9.55 20.54
C VAL A 33 4.99 8.61 21.68
N LYS A 34 3.69 8.40 21.89
CA LYS A 34 3.20 7.34 22.78
C LYS A 34 3.14 6.02 22.03
N ASN A 35 3.76 4.98 22.58
CA ASN A 35 3.66 3.63 22.04
C ASN A 35 2.37 2.91 22.50
N SER A 36 2.19 1.67 22.06
CA SER A 36 1.04 0.82 22.42
C SER A 36 0.96 0.44 23.91
N GLU A 37 2.05 0.63 24.68
CA GLU A 37 2.08 0.49 26.15
C GLU A 37 1.80 1.82 26.88
N GLY A 38 1.45 2.88 26.15
CA GLY A 38 1.21 4.22 26.72
C GLY A 38 2.48 4.95 27.16
N LYS A 39 3.66 4.36 26.97
CA LYS A 39 4.96 4.95 27.30
C LYS A 39 5.39 5.92 26.23
N THR A 40 6.06 6.99 26.64
CA THR A 40 6.60 7.98 25.72
C THR A 40 7.99 7.56 25.26
N GLU A 41 8.19 7.52 23.95
CA GLU A 41 9.50 7.26 23.36
C GLU A 41 9.90 8.35 22.34
N ASN A 42 11.16 8.29 21.91
CA ASN A 42 11.67 9.16 20.86
C ASN A 42 11.24 8.66 19.48
N ALA A 43 10.94 9.61 18.59
CA ALA A 43 10.60 9.35 17.21
C ALA A 43 11.25 10.39 16.29
N SER A 44 11.57 9.98 15.07
CA SER A 44 12.01 10.87 14.01
C SER A 44 10.80 11.29 13.18
N LEU A 45 10.58 12.60 13.07
CA LEU A 45 9.59 13.16 12.14
C LEU A 45 10.27 13.43 10.80
N ILE A 46 9.77 12.78 9.76
CA ILE A 46 10.22 12.94 8.37
C ILE A 46 9.24 13.89 7.69
N PRO A 47 9.71 15.06 7.21
CA PRO A 47 8.84 16.00 6.51
C PRO A 47 8.35 15.41 5.17
N SER A 48 7.14 15.77 4.75
CA SER A 48 6.67 15.52 3.39
C SER A 48 7.36 16.47 2.41
N THR A 49 7.41 16.09 1.14
CA THR A 49 7.95 16.91 0.05
C THR A 49 6.90 17.82 -0.58
N ASN A 50 5.62 17.62 -0.27
CA ASN A 50 4.48 18.43 -0.70
C ASN A 50 3.34 18.38 0.36
N ASP A 51 2.34 19.25 0.22
CA ASP A 51 1.21 19.36 1.15
C ASP A 51 0.15 18.26 0.98
N SER A 52 0.18 17.50 -0.13
CA SER A 52 -0.73 16.38 -0.39
C SER A 52 -0.29 15.06 0.25
N ASP A 53 0.95 14.99 0.74
CA ASP A 53 1.52 13.80 1.37
C ASP A 53 1.67 13.98 2.88
N TYR A 54 1.58 12.87 3.60
CA TYR A 54 1.78 12.86 5.04
C TYR A 54 3.24 13.12 5.41
N GLN A 55 3.43 13.89 6.48
CA GLN A 55 4.64 13.72 7.28
C GLN A 55 4.65 12.31 7.88
N MET A 56 5.83 11.69 7.99
CA MET A 56 5.96 10.34 8.54
C MET A 56 6.64 10.36 9.91
N LEU A 57 6.02 9.73 10.89
CA LEU A 57 6.55 9.59 12.24
C LEU A 57 7.10 8.19 12.44
N ARG A 58 8.42 8.09 12.64
CA ARG A 58 9.13 6.82 12.84
C ARG A 58 9.62 6.69 14.29
N PRO A 59 9.00 5.82 15.11
CA PRO A 59 9.51 5.49 16.45
C PRO A 59 10.93 4.93 16.37
N LYS A 60 11.75 5.18 17.42
CA LYS A 60 13.10 4.60 17.51
C LYS A 60 13.05 3.10 17.80
N SER A 61 12.01 2.63 18.50
CA SER A 61 11.73 1.20 18.72
C SER A 61 11.48 0.41 17.42
N GLY A 62 10.99 1.08 16.36
CA GLY A 62 10.74 0.49 15.06
C GLY A 62 9.24 0.27 14.77
N ASN A 63 8.93 -0.76 13.99
CA ASN A 63 7.56 -1.20 13.69
C ASN A 63 7.45 -2.68 14.11
N THR A 64 6.42 -3.01 14.88
CA THR A 64 6.14 -4.35 15.42
C THR A 64 5.96 -5.41 14.33
N THR A 65 5.48 -5.02 13.16
CA THR A 65 5.16 -5.90 12.02
C THR A 65 5.99 -5.58 10.78
N ARG A 66 7.16 -4.94 10.95
CA ARG A 66 8.05 -4.58 9.84
C ARG A 66 8.37 -5.80 8.96
N GLY A 67 8.01 -5.73 7.68
CA GLY A 67 8.24 -6.80 6.70
C GLY A 67 7.27 -7.97 6.82
N TYR A 68 6.34 -7.97 7.79
CA TYR A 68 5.42 -9.08 8.01
C TYR A 68 4.41 -9.27 6.86
N ILE A 69 4.15 -8.21 6.09
CA ILE A 69 3.31 -8.24 4.89
C ILE A 69 3.77 -9.26 3.84
N GLN A 70 5.05 -9.65 3.85
CA GLN A 70 5.61 -10.69 2.97
C GLN A 70 4.98 -12.08 3.17
N TYR A 71 4.29 -12.31 4.30
CA TYR A 71 3.57 -13.54 4.60
C TYR A 71 2.07 -13.45 4.27
N GLY A 72 1.63 -12.33 3.68
CA GLY A 72 0.24 -12.05 3.30
C GLY A 72 -0.02 -12.37 1.82
N PRO A 73 -0.18 -11.36 0.94
CA PRO A 73 -0.31 -11.59 -0.51
C PRO A 73 0.90 -12.30 -1.13
N ASP A 74 0.67 -13.09 -2.17
CA ASP A 74 1.73 -13.88 -2.83
C ASP A 74 2.63 -13.06 -3.79
N ASN A 75 2.25 -11.84 -4.13
CA ASN A 75 2.96 -11.01 -5.11
C ASN A 75 3.28 -9.62 -4.56
N ARG A 76 4.36 -9.01 -5.08
CA ARG A 76 4.86 -7.71 -4.63
C ARG A 76 3.89 -6.57 -4.96
N VAL A 77 3.24 -6.62 -6.13
CA VAL A 77 2.33 -5.55 -6.57
C VAL A 77 1.14 -5.40 -5.62
N ASP A 78 0.59 -6.50 -5.09
CA ASP A 78 -0.48 -6.47 -4.08
C ASP A 78 0.01 -5.92 -2.74
N MET A 79 1.25 -6.22 -2.32
CA MET A 79 1.83 -5.64 -1.10
C MET A 79 1.95 -4.12 -1.23
N ASP A 80 2.51 -3.65 -2.34
CA ASP A 80 2.68 -2.22 -2.62
C ASP A 80 1.33 -1.50 -2.68
N GLN A 81 0.34 -2.09 -3.34
CA GLN A 81 -1.00 -1.51 -3.46
C GLN A 81 -1.77 -1.52 -2.14
N LEU A 82 -1.60 -2.55 -1.31
CA LEU A 82 -2.19 -2.57 0.04
C LEU A 82 -1.64 -1.42 0.89
N GLU A 83 -0.33 -1.19 0.87
CA GLU A 83 0.30 -0.14 1.66
C GLU A 83 -0.03 1.26 1.13
N SER A 84 0.32 1.53 -0.13
CA SER A 84 0.13 2.86 -0.75
C SER A 84 -1.33 3.19 -1.00
N GLY A 85 -2.11 2.25 -1.53
CA GLY A 85 -3.53 2.45 -1.81
C GLY A 85 -4.38 2.61 -0.54
N LEU A 86 -4.05 1.92 0.57
CA LEU A 86 -4.70 2.19 1.86
C LEU A 86 -4.38 3.61 2.34
N MET A 87 -3.13 4.03 2.21
CA MET A 87 -2.70 5.38 2.62
C MET A 87 -3.43 6.45 1.81
N ASP A 88 -3.55 6.28 0.49
CA ASP A 88 -4.28 7.22 -0.37
C ASP A 88 -5.78 7.26 -0.07
N LEU A 89 -6.42 6.10 0.15
CA LEU A 89 -7.81 6.06 0.57
C LEU A 89 -8.03 6.73 1.92
N SER A 90 -7.06 6.63 2.83
CA SER A 90 -7.13 7.21 4.17
C SER A 90 -7.03 8.73 4.17
N LYS A 91 -6.47 9.36 3.12
CA LYS A 91 -6.46 10.83 2.96
C LYS A 91 -7.87 11.43 2.98
N ASN A 92 -8.89 10.66 2.61
CA ASN A 92 -10.30 11.10 2.65
C ASN A 92 -10.86 11.25 4.07
N VAL A 93 -10.27 10.57 5.06
CA VAL A 93 -10.75 10.53 6.45
C VAL A 93 -9.75 11.23 7.39
N PHE A 94 -8.46 11.03 7.14
CA PHE A 94 -7.37 11.53 7.95
C PHE A 94 -6.49 12.47 7.13
N GLY A 95 -6.95 13.67 6.79
CA GLY A 95 -6.22 14.57 5.88
C GLY A 95 -4.77 14.87 6.31
N PRO A 96 -3.78 14.90 5.38
CA PRO A 96 -2.36 15.09 5.69
C PRO A 96 -2.03 16.46 6.31
N GLY A 97 -2.90 17.47 6.16
CA GLY A 97 -2.76 18.74 6.86
C GLY A 97 -3.03 18.68 8.37
N ASP A 98 -3.81 17.67 8.82
CA ASP A 98 -4.24 17.53 10.21
C ASP A 98 -3.60 16.32 10.93
N TYR A 99 -3.09 15.35 10.18
CA TYR A 99 -2.58 14.09 10.70
C TYR A 99 -1.17 13.79 10.20
N VAL A 100 -0.40 13.09 11.03
CA VAL A 100 0.93 12.55 10.67
C VAL A 100 0.82 11.04 10.57
N PHE A 101 1.38 10.45 9.51
CA PHE A 101 1.35 9.02 9.28
C PHE A 101 2.35 8.28 10.18
N GLN A 102 1.95 7.12 10.69
CA GLN A 102 2.82 6.16 11.34
C GLN A 102 2.46 4.75 10.85
N SER A 103 3.47 3.94 10.49
CA SER A 103 3.24 2.52 10.23
C SER A 103 2.72 1.83 11.49
N GLY A 104 1.80 0.87 11.34
CA GLY A 104 1.10 0.25 12.47
C GLY A 104 1.99 -0.18 13.64
N GLN A 105 1.53 0.11 14.86
CA GLN A 105 2.22 -0.17 16.12
C GLN A 105 1.43 -1.04 17.09
N TYR A 106 0.15 -1.29 16.81
CA TYR A 106 -0.77 -1.93 17.75
C TYR A 106 -0.97 -3.42 17.47
N LEU A 107 -1.18 -3.82 16.21
CA LEU A 107 -1.24 -5.22 15.84
C LEU A 107 0.16 -5.83 15.85
N THR A 108 0.29 -6.97 16.52
CA THR A 108 1.47 -7.83 16.44
C THR A 108 1.30 -8.91 15.36
N ASP A 109 2.39 -9.59 15.01
CA ASP A 109 2.34 -10.79 14.16
C ASP A 109 1.40 -11.85 14.72
N LYS A 110 1.37 -12.02 16.05
CA LYS A 110 0.45 -12.91 16.75
C LYS A 110 -1.01 -12.49 16.57
N ASP A 111 -1.31 -11.19 16.68
CA ASP A 111 -2.68 -10.68 16.51
C ASP A 111 -3.16 -10.88 15.08
N ILE A 112 -2.32 -10.54 14.09
CA ILE A 112 -2.59 -10.77 12.67
C ILE A 112 -2.85 -12.26 12.43
N ASN A 113 -1.93 -13.14 12.84
CA ASN A 113 -2.08 -14.59 12.67
C ASN A 113 -3.36 -15.14 13.32
N SER A 114 -3.72 -14.64 14.51
CA SER A 114 -4.95 -15.04 15.19
C SER A 114 -6.19 -14.80 14.33
N MET A 115 -6.17 -13.77 13.48
CA MET A 115 -7.24 -13.46 12.53
C MET A 115 -7.15 -14.34 11.29
N LEU A 116 -5.96 -14.60 10.79
CA LEU A 116 -5.71 -15.39 9.58
C LEU A 116 -5.94 -16.90 9.75
N TYR A 117 -5.90 -17.41 10.98
CA TYR A 117 -6.22 -18.82 11.23
C TYR A 117 -7.64 -19.16 10.79
N ARG A 118 -7.87 -20.46 10.59
CA ARG A 118 -9.21 -21.00 10.38
C ARG A 118 -9.99 -20.99 11.71
N TYR A 119 -11.30 -20.84 11.64
CA TYR A 119 -12.21 -21.00 12.78
C TYR A 119 -11.93 -22.33 13.52
N MET A 120 -12.10 -22.34 14.85
CA MET A 120 -11.59 -23.36 15.79
C MET A 120 -10.08 -23.31 16.06
N ASN A 121 -9.26 -22.73 15.16
CA ASN A 121 -7.82 -22.58 15.31
C ASN A 121 -7.11 -23.88 15.77
N GLU A 122 -7.34 -24.95 15.01
CA GLU A 122 -6.80 -26.29 15.30
C GLU A 122 -5.27 -26.34 15.53
N PRO A 123 -4.43 -25.57 14.80
CA PRO A 123 -2.99 -25.53 15.08
C PRO A 123 -2.67 -25.11 16.53
N GLN A 124 -3.32 -24.06 17.04
CA GLN A 124 -3.08 -23.60 18.41
C GLN A 124 -3.63 -24.58 19.45
N ARG A 125 -4.77 -25.21 19.18
CA ARG A 125 -5.31 -26.28 20.04
C ARG A 125 -4.36 -27.47 20.13
N LEU A 126 -3.79 -27.88 19.00
CA LEU A 126 -2.83 -28.98 18.95
C LEU A 126 -1.52 -28.61 19.65
N ALA A 127 -1.02 -27.38 19.49
CA ALA A 127 0.16 -26.89 20.19
C ALA A 127 -0.06 -26.89 21.72
N ASN A 128 -1.20 -26.41 22.20
CA ASN A 128 -1.55 -26.44 23.62
C ASN A 128 -1.66 -27.88 24.15
N LYS A 129 -2.20 -28.81 23.36
CA LYS A 129 -2.30 -30.23 23.74
C LYS A 129 -0.92 -30.90 23.90
N LYS A 130 0.06 -30.48 23.10
CA LYS A 130 1.47 -30.91 23.21
C LYS A 130 2.25 -30.19 24.31
N THR A 131 1.68 -29.16 24.92
CA THR A 131 2.32 -28.38 25.98
C THR A 131 1.97 -28.99 27.34
N ASN A 132 2.96 -29.67 27.94
CA ASN A 132 2.82 -30.34 29.24
C ASN A 132 2.63 -29.33 30.38
N ASP A 133 3.29 -28.17 30.30
CA ASP A 133 3.16 -27.10 31.26
C ASP A 133 1.91 -26.27 30.97
N SER A 134 0.88 -26.42 31.82
CA SER A 134 -0.39 -25.71 31.64
C SER A 134 -0.24 -24.19 31.71
N SER A 135 0.80 -23.67 32.38
CA SER A 135 1.08 -22.23 32.47
C SER A 135 1.62 -21.63 31.16
N LYS A 136 2.16 -22.47 30.26
CA LYS A 136 2.69 -22.05 28.95
C LYS A 136 1.66 -22.15 27.83
N ARG A 137 0.46 -22.68 28.11
CA ARG A 137 -0.63 -22.76 27.12
C ARG A 137 -1.14 -21.36 26.80
N GLN A 138 -1.33 -21.10 25.51
CA GLN A 138 -1.85 -19.81 25.04
C GLN A 138 -3.39 -19.88 24.96
N PRO A 139 -4.12 -18.80 25.28
CA PRO A 139 -5.56 -18.75 25.02
C PRO A 139 -5.86 -19.05 23.55
N VAL A 140 -6.80 -19.96 23.29
CA VAL A 140 -7.22 -20.29 21.92
C VAL A 140 -8.22 -19.25 21.48
N VAL A 141 -7.82 -18.41 20.52
CA VAL A 141 -8.71 -17.47 19.84
C VAL A 141 -9.10 -18.10 18.52
N ASP A 142 -10.40 -18.19 18.24
CA ASP A 142 -10.88 -18.70 16.96
C ASP A 142 -10.33 -17.87 15.81
N GLY A 143 -9.90 -18.52 14.74
CA GLY A 143 -9.55 -17.82 13.51
C GLY A 143 -10.77 -17.25 12.78
N LEU A 144 -10.57 -16.27 11.89
CA LEU A 144 -11.67 -15.74 11.08
C LEU A 144 -11.94 -16.57 9.83
N ASN A 145 -10.91 -17.18 9.24
CA ASN A 145 -11.08 -17.96 8.00
C ASN A 145 -12.01 -19.16 8.18
N PRO A 146 -12.67 -19.65 7.12
CA PRO A 146 -13.53 -20.83 7.21
C PRO A 146 -12.81 -22.05 7.79
N LYS A 147 -13.54 -22.84 8.59
CA LYS A 147 -13.09 -24.18 9.02
C LYS A 147 -12.82 -25.07 7.80
N LEU A 148 -12.03 -26.12 7.99
CA LEU A 148 -11.78 -27.12 6.95
C LEU A 148 -13.10 -27.70 6.41
N GLY A 149 -13.12 -27.93 5.10
CA GLY A 149 -14.24 -28.55 4.41
C GLY A 149 -14.30 -30.06 4.67
N LYS A 150 -15.24 -30.72 3.99
CA LYS A 150 -15.24 -32.19 3.92
C LYS A 150 -14.16 -32.64 2.94
N GLY A 151 -13.58 -33.83 3.14
CA GLY A 151 -12.57 -34.39 2.24
C GLY A 151 -11.79 -35.54 2.89
N LYS A 152 -11.16 -36.37 2.06
CA LYS A 152 -10.42 -37.58 2.50
C LYS A 152 -9.10 -37.25 3.17
N ASN A 153 -8.54 -36.08 2.92
CA ASN A 153 -7.28 -35.60 3.49
C ASN A 153 -7.29 -34.07 3.62
N ILE A 154 -6.28 -33.52 4.29
CA ILE A 154 -6.17 -32.09 4.57
C ILE A 154 -6.08 -31.22 3.31
N VAL A 155 -5.52 -31.73 2.21
CA VAL A 155 -5.43 -31.02 0.93
C VAL A 155 -6.81 -30.85 0.33
N GLU A 156 -7.58 -31.94 0.22
CA GLU A 156 -8.97 -31.90 -0.28
C GLU A 156 -9.88 -31.06 0.61
N GLN A 157 -9.76 -31.21 1.94
CA GLN A 157 -10.51 -30.41 2.90
C GLN A 157 -10.22 -28.91 2.80
N SER A 158 -8.97 -28.53 2.50
CA SER A 158 -8.58 -27.14 2.31
C SER A 158 -9.06 -26.57 0.98
N LYS A 159 -9.04 -27.35 -0.10
CA LYS A 159 -9.62 -26.97 -1.40
C LYS A 159 -11.14 -26.77 -1.31
N ASN A 160 -11.83 -27.66 -0.59
CA ASN A 160 -13.29 -27.60 -0.41
C ASN A 160 -13.75 -26.50 0.55
N SER A 161 -12.84 -25.86 1.28
CA SER A 161 -13.11 -24.70 2.14
C SER A 161 -11.89 -23.77 2.14
N PRO A 162 -11.72 -22.95 1.09
CA PRO A 162 -10.53 -22.11 0.93
C PRO A 162 -10.45 -21.01 2.00
N LYS A 163 -9.24 -20.48 2.25
CA LYS A 163 -9.07 -19.28 3.06
C LYS A 163 -9.40 -18.05 2.22
N TYR A 164 -10.16 -17.12 2.79
CA TYR A 164 -10.53 -15.87 2.16
C TYR A 164 -9.67 -14.71 2.62
N LEU A 165 -9.36 -14.59 3.91
CA LEU A 165 -8.47 -13.55 4.45
C LEU A 165 -7.02 -14.03 4.40
N ASN A 166 -6.12 -13.26 3.78
CA ASN A 166 -4.68 -13.57 3.74
C ASN A 166 -3.84 -12.59 4.58
N TYR A 167 -4.33 -11.39 4.85
CA TYR A 167 -3.59 -10.39 5.61
C TYR A 167 -4.51 -9.33 6.21
N VAL A 168 -4.03 -8.68 7.28
CA VAL A 168 -4.63 -7.48 7.86
C VAL A 168 -3.53 -6.45 8.01
N LEU A 169 -3.66 -5.32 7.33
CA LEU A 169 -2.72 -4.21 7.37
C LEU A 169 -3.26 -3.09 8.28
N GLU A 170 -2.38 -2.49 9.08
CA GLU A 170 -2.66 -1.35 9.95
C GLU A 170 -1.82 -0.13 9.55
N GLN A 171 -2.46 1.04 9.59
CA GLN A 171 -1.83 2.35 9.48
C GLN A 171 -2.38 3.27 10.57
N ASP A 172 -1.49 3.98 11.27
CA ASP A 172 -1.82 4.86 12.39
C ASP A 172 -1.72 6.33 11.98
N TYR A 173 -2.70 7.12 12.41
CA TYR A 173 -2.78 8.55 12.12
C TYR A 173 -2.69 9.35 13.42
N MET A 174 -1.62 10.13 13.53
CA MET A 174 -1.17 10.72 14.78
C MET A 174 -1.48 12.22 14.84
N LYS A 175 -1.82 12.71 16.03
CA LYS A 175 -1.91 14.15 16.35
C LYS A 175 -1.04 14.49 17.55
N LYS A 176 -0.51 15.71 17.58
CA LYS A 176 0.17 16.25 18.76
C LYS A 176 -0.86 16.52 19.85
N ASN A 177 -0.56 16.07 21.07
CA ASN A 177 -1.31 16.44 22.26
C ASN A 177 -0.80 17.75 22.87
N SER A 178 -1.42 18.18 23.97
CA SER A 178 -1.03 19.39 24.71
C SER A 178 0.39 19.36 25.29
N SER A 179 0.97 18.17 25.51
CA SER A 179 2.36 18.02 25.97
C SER A 179 3.38 18.02 24.83
N GLY A 180 2.93 18.22 23.58
CA GLY A 180 3.78 18.21 22.39
C GLY A 180 4.18 16.81 21.90
N ALA A 181 3.65 15.74 22.50
CA ALA A 181 3.88 14.36 22.07
C ALA A 181 2.80 13.92 21.08
N TYR A 182 3.18 13.13 20.08
CA TYR A 182 2.25 12.50 19.17
C TYR A 182 1.51 11.34 19.85
N LYS A 183 0.20 11.27 19.63
CA LYS A 183 -0.69 10.20 20.08
C LYS A 183 -1.56 9.77 18.90
N ILE A 184 -1.91 8.49 18.83
CA ILE A 184 -2.88 8.00 17.85
C ILE A 184 -4.20 8.76 17.99
N ALA A 185 -4.74 9.18 16.85
CA ALA A 185 -5.99 9.91 16.72
C ALA A 185 -6.92 9.29 15.67
N GLY A 186 -6.45 8.31 14.90
CA GLY A 186 -7.20 7.54 13.92
C GLY A 186 -6.39 6.34 13.47
N MET A 187 -7.07 5.34 12.91
CA MET A 187 -6.45 4.12 12.41
C MET A 187 -7.11 3.71 11.10
N SER A 188 -6.34 3.27 10.13
CA SER A 188 -6.84 2.59 8.94
C SER A 188 -6.47 1.13 8.95
N ILE A 189 -7.42 0.28 8.55
CA ILE A 189 -7.28 -1.17 8.52
C ILE A 189 -7.69 -1.68 7.14
N ALA A 190 -6.81 -2.40 6.45
CA ALA A 190 -7.17 -3.14 5.24
C ALA A 190 -7.26 -4.64 5.52
N LEU A 191 -8.40 -5.26 5.20
CA LEU A 191 -8.53 -6.70 5.12
C LEU A 191 -8.19 -7.13 3.69
N SER A 192 -7.08 -7.86 3.54
CA SER A 192 -6.65 -8.39 2.26
C SER A 192 -7.24 -9.78 2.03
N LEU A 193 -8.01 -9.91 0.95
CA LEU A 193 -8.78 -11.10 0.61
C LEU A 193 -8.26 -11.78 -0.66
N ASN A 194 -8.20 -13.10 -0.64
CA ASN A 194 -7.79 -13.90 -1.79
C ASN A 194 -8.82 -13.83 -2.94
N SER A 195 -8.35 -13.56 -4.16
CA SER A 195 -9.09 -13.94 -5.38
C SER A 195 -8.78 -15.37 -5.83
N VAL A 196 -7.56 -15.83 -5.53
CA VAL A 196 -7.09 -17.20 -5.71
C VAL A 196 -6.53 -17.65 -4.35
N TYR A 197 -7.00 -18.79 -3.85
CA TYR A 197 -6.39 -19.40 -2.67
C TYR A 197 -5.19 -20.24 -3.11
N ALA A 198 -4.00 -19.63 -3.05
CA ALA A 198 -2.74 -20.30 -3.20
C ALA A 198 -2.14 -20.61 -1.82
N ASP A 199 -1.66 -21.84 -1.63
CA ASP A 199 -1.04 -22.29 -0.37
C ASP A 199 -0.17 -23.52 -0.65
N SER A 200 0.68 -23.87 0.29
CA SER A 200 1.49 -25.10 0.25
C SER A 200 1.26 -25.93 1.50
N ILE A 201 0.54 -27.03 1.35
CA ILE A 201 0.09 -27.87 2.47
C ILE A 201 1.05 -29.04 2.64
N ASN A 202 1.67 -29.15 3.82
CA ASN A 202 2.43 -30.35 4.19
C ASN A 202 1.48 -31.47 4.63
N TYR A 203 1.56 -32.62 3.97
CA TYR A 203 0.81 -33.82 4.32
C TYR A 203 1.67 -35.07 4.06
N LYS A 204 1.82 -35.93 5.08
CA LYS A 204 2.67 -37.14 5.01
C LYS A 204 4.09 -36.84 4.48
N ASP A 205 4.73 -35.82 5.05
CA ASP A 205 6.09 -35.36 4.74
C ASP A 205 6.30 -34.95 3.28
N LYS A 206 5.22 -34.57 2.59
CA LYS A 206 5.24 -34.05 1.22
C LYS A 206 4.50 -32.71 1.16
N LEU A 207 5.04 -31.79 0.38
CA LEU A 207 4.43 -30.49 0.13
C LEU A 207 3.46 -30.60 -1.06
N TYR A 208 2.22 -30.20 -0.86
CA TYR A 208 1.19 -30.16 -1.89
C TYR A 208 0.81 -28.72 -2.18
N PRO A 209 1.13 -28.19 -3.38
CA PRO A 209 0.65 -26.88 -3.78
C PRO A 209 -0.86 -26.93 -4.03
N ILE A 210 -1.56 -25.89 -3.61
CA ILE A 210 -2.95 -25.65 -3.98
C ILE A 210 -3.06 -24.30 -4.66
N SER A 211 -4.00 -24.20 -5.60
CA SER A 211 -4.35 -22.96 -6.30
C SER A 211 -5.80 -23.09 -6.71
N GLU A 212 -6.68 -22.41 -5.98
CA GLU A 212 -8.13 -22.51 -6.17
C GLU A 212 -8.69 -21.12 -6.48
N LYS A 213 -9.22 -20.93 -7.69
CA LYS A 213 -9.89 -19.67 -8.07
C LYS A 213 -11.18 -19.53 -7.27
N LEU A 214 -11.33 -18.40 -6.60
CA LEU A 214 -12.45 -18.16 -5.70
C LEU A 214 -13.59 -17.43 -6.42
N ASN A 215 -14.82 -17.70 -5.97
CA ASN A 215 -15.96 -16.90 -6.37
C ASN A 215 -15.86 -15.53 -5.69
N GLN A 216 -15.47 -14.51 -6.45
CA GLN A 216 -15.22 -13.17 -5.91
C GLN A 216 -16.45 -12.56 -5.22
N ALA A 217 -17.68 -12.80 -5.70
CA ALA A 217 -18.88 -12.29 -5.03
C ALA A 217 -19.03 -12.86 -3.61
N LYS A 218 -18.79 -14.17 -3.44
CA LYS A 218 -18.79 -14.80 -2.11
C LYS A 218 -17.68 -14.26 -1.21
N VAL A 219 -16.48 -14.04 -1.76
CA VAL A 219 -15.37 -13.46 -1.00
C VAL A 219 -15.69 -12.03 -0.54
N LYS A 220 -16.28 -11.21 -1.41
CA LYS A 220 -16.70 -9.83 -1.08
C LYS A 220 -17.75 -9.81 0.03
N GLU A 221 -18.78 -10.64 -0.08
CA GLU A 221 -19.82 -10.77 0.94
C GLU A 221 -19.23 -11.25 2.28
N TRP A 222 -18.39 -12.29 2.24
CA TRP A 222 -17.74 -12.81 3.42
C TRP A 222 -16.84 -11.77 4.09
N GLY A 223 -16.02 -11.03 3.32
CA GLY A 223 -15.13 -10.00 3.84
C GLY A 223 -15.88 -8.93 4.61
N LYS A 224 -17.01 -8.44 4.06
CA LYS A 224 -17.90 -7.50 4.74
C LYS A 224 -18.45 -8.07 6.05
N SER A 225 -18.84 -9.35 6.06
CA SER A 225 -19.37 -10.01 7.26
C SER A 225 -18.35 -10.23 8.38
N GLN A 226 -17.04 -10.29 8.07
CA GLN A 226 -15.99 -10.49 9.07
C GLN A 226 -15.31 -9.19 9.52
N ALA A 227 -15.42 -8.10 8.77
CA ALA A 227 -14.77 -6.83 9.09
C ALA A 227 -15.13 -6.30 10.49
N ALA A 228 -16.39 -6.39 10.91
CA ALA A 228 -16.80 -5.98 12.24
C ALA A 228 -16.09 -6.77 13.36
N LYS A 229 -15.80 -8.06 13.13
CA LYS A 229 -15.03 -8.88 14.09
C LYS A 229 -13.57 -8.46 14.16
N VAL A 230 -12.98 -8.00 13.05
CA VAL A 230 -11.61 -7.44 13.06
C VAL A 230 -11.58 -6.16 13.90
N VAL A 231 -12.53 -5.26 13.70
CA VAL A 231 -12.67 -4.04 14.52
C VAL A 231 -12.84 -4.40 16.00
N GLN A 232 -13.71 -5.35 16.33
CA GLN A 232 -13.89 -5.82 17.71
C GLN A 232 -12.60 -6.38 18.32
N ARG A 233 -11.77 -7.08 17.54
CA ARG A 233 -10.46 -7.57 18.02
C ARG A 233 -9.50 -6.42 18.30
N ILE A 234 -9.45 -5.42 17.42
CA ILE A 234 -8.61 -4.23 17.61
C ILE A 234 -9.03 -3.48 18.87
N ARG A 235 -10.34 -3.24 19.05
CA ARG A 235 -10.88 -2.67 20.30
C ARG A 235 -10.63 -3.57 21.51
N GLY A 236 -10.49 -4.88 21.32
CA GLY A 236 -10.20 -5.85 22.38
C GLY A 236 -8.71 -6.04 22.69
N LEU A 237 -7.80 -5.34 22.01
CA LEU A 237 -6.37 -5.46 22.23
C LEU A 237 -5.98 -5.00 23.63
N LYS A 238 -4.95 -5.66 24.16
CA LYS A 238 -4.43 -5.44 25.49
C LYS A 238 -2.93 -5.22 25.46
N ASP A 239 -2.44 -4.43 26.41
CA ASP A 239 -1.01 -4.20 26.60
C ASP A 239 -0.30 -5.42 27.22
N SER A 240 1.01 -5.29 27.44
CA SER A 240 1.84 -6.31 28.08
C SER A 240 1.42 -6.68 29.50
N GLU A 241 0.65 -5.81 30.17
CA GLU A 241 0.13 -5.99 31.53
C GLU A 241 -1.32 -6.52 31.52
N ASN A 242 -1.84 -6.90 30.35
CA ASN A 242 -3.19 -7.43 30.13
C ASN A 242 -4.31 -6.42 30.45
N ASN A 243 -4.01 -5.12 30.39
CA ASN A 243 -4.99 -4.04 30.45
C ASN A 243 -5.48 -3.67 29.05
N PRO A 244 -6.75 -3.24 28.88
CA PRO A 244 -7.22 -2.71 27.59
C PRO A 244 -6.38 -1.52 27.13
N ILE A 245 -6.00 -1.51 25.84
CA ILE A 245 -5.31 -0.35 25.26
C ILE A 245 -6.34 0.78 25.10
N GLN A 246 -6.32 1.75 26.02
CA GLN A 246 -7.34 2.79 26.13
C GLN A 246 -7.39 3.69 24.89
N GLU A 247 -6.23 3.93 24.27
CA GLU A 247 -6.08 4.64 22.99
C GLU A 247 -6.99 4.07 21.90
N LEU A 248 -7.08 2.74 21.82
CA LEU A 248 -7.86 2.06 20.80
C LEU A 248 -9.35 2.05 21.11
N GLN A 249 -9.81 2.49 22.27
CA GLN A 249 -11.26 2.49 22.58
C GLN A 249 -12.00 3.66 21.93
N ASN A 250 -11.30 4.75 21.62
CA ASN A 250 -11.92 6.07 21.34
C ASN A 250 -11.37 6.75 20.07
N ILE A 251 -10.82 6.00 19.12
CA ILE A 251 -10.35 6.54 17.83
C ILE A 251 -11.26 6.10 16.68
N PRO A 252 -11.53 6.93 15.66
CA PRO A 252 -12.16 6.46 14.44
C PRO A 252 -11.29 5.40 13.76
N ILE A 253 -11.94 4.36 13.21
CA ILE A 253 -11.26 3.32 12.42
C ILE A 253 -11.83 3.32 11.01
N TYR A 254 -10.98 3.57 10.01
CA TYR A 254 -11.31 3.47 8.60
C TYR A 254 -10.99 2.06 8.09
N VAL A 255 -12.01 1.27 7.79
CA VAL A 255 -11.86 -0.12 7.35
C VAL A 255 -12.01 -0.19 5.85
N THR A 256 -11.10 -0.87 5.17
CA THR A 256 -11.16 -1.15 3.74
C THR A 256 -11.07 -2.64 3.47
N LEU A 257 -11.67 -3.08 2.37
CA LEU A 257 -11.57 -4.45 1.86
C LEU A 257 -10.84 -4.44 0.52
N TYR A 258 -9.79 -5.24 0.46
CA TYR A 258 -8.94 -5.41 -0.71
C TYR A 258 -9.06 -6.83 -1.24
N MET A 259 -9.16 -7.00 -2.55
CA MET A 259 -9.11 -8.31 -3.21
C MET A 259 -7.79 -8.41 -3.96
N THR A 260 -6.93 -9.37 -3.58
CA THR A 260 -5.64 -9.59 -4.24
C THR A 260 -5.80 -10.04 -5.69
N ALA A 261 -4.79 -9.78 -6.51
CA ALA A 261 -4.68 -10.42 -7.82
C ALA A 261 -4.27 -11.89 -7.69
N GLY A 262 -4.18 -12.60 -8.82
CA GLY A 262 -3.57 -13.92 -8.85
C GLY A 262 -2.06 -13.83 -8.58
N PRO A 263 -1.41 -14.91 -8.10
CA PRO A 263 0.01 -14.89 -7.75
C PRO A 263 0.94 -14.40 -8.87
N ASP A 264 0.64 -14.73 -10.12
CA ASP A 264 1.47 -14.38 -11.28
C ASP A 264 1.06 -13.06 -11.97
N SER A 265 0.24 -12.23 -11.32
CA SER A 265 -0.28 -10.99 -11.92
C SER A 265 0.80 -9.90 -12.01
N LEU A 266 0.85 -9.20 -13.14
CA LEU A 266 1.72 -8.03 -13.35
C LEU A 266 1.10 -6.71 -12.87
N VAL A 267 -0.19 -6.74 -12.52
CA VAL A 267 -0.92 -5.62 -11.91
C VAL A 267 -1.51 -6.07 -10.57
N PRO A 268 -1.67 -5.15 -9.61
CA PRO A 268 -2.25 -5.50 -8.32
C PRO A 268 -3.75 -5.82 -8.44
N GLY A 269 -4.27 -6.34 -7.35
CA GLY A 269 -5.68 -6.41 -7.04
C GLY A 269 -6.30 -5.03 -6.78
N ASN A 270 -7.46 -5.01 -6.11
CA ASN A 270 -8.25 -3.78 -6.00
C ASN A 270 -8.97 -3.66 -4.65
N PHE A 271 -9.01 -2.44 -4.12
CA PHE A 271 -9.96 -2.09 -3.07
C PHE A 271 -11.38 -2.05 -3.67
N PHE A 272 -12.35 -2.59 -2.94
CA PHE A 272 -13.73 -2.66 -3.44
C PHE A 272 -14.79 -2.16 -2.45
N ALA A 273 -14.42 -1.94 -1.18
CA ALA A 273 -15.33 -1.40 -0.19
C ALA A 273 -14.58 -0.72 0.95
N SER A 274 -15.21 0.29 1.55
CA SER A 274 -14.76 0.91 2.79
C SER A 274 -15.89 1.23 3.74
N ALA A 275 -15.55 1.43 5.02
CA ALA A 275 -16.45 1.86 6.05
C ALA A 275 -15.70 2.71 7.09
N GLU A 276 -16.35 3.76 7.56
CA GLU A 276 -15.88 4.54 8.71
C GLU A 276 -16.58 4.02 9.97
N VAL A 277 -15.79 3.64 10.97
CA VAL A 277 -16.27 3.24 12.30
C VAL A 277 -16.00 4.38 13.27
N ALA A 278 -17.06 4.85 13.92
CA ALA A 278 -16.99 5.92 14.91
C ALA A 278 -16.09 5.54 16.11
N SER A 279 -15.58 6.57 16.79
CA SER A 279 -14.59 6.46 17.86
C SER A 279 -14.92 5.43 18.94
N ASP A 280 -16.17 5.38 19.37
CA ASP A 280 -16.68 4.56 20.47
C ASP A 280 -17.46 3.32 19.98
N SER A 281 -17.35 3.00 18.69
CA SER A 281 -18.09 1.90 18.05
C SER A 281 -17.18 0.75 17.64
N SER A 282 -17.78 -0.44 17.59
CA SER A 282 -17.23 -1.65 16.96
C SER A 282 -18.11 -2.16 15.83
N SER A 283 -19.15 -1.42 15.46
CA SER A 283 -20.14 -1.82 14.46
C SER A 283 -19.88 -1.10 13.14
N ILE A 284 -20.03 -1.82 12.03
CA ILE A 284 -20.01 -1.24 10.69
C ILE A 284 -21.45 -1.07 10.23
N ASN A 285 -21.91 0.18 10.20
CA ASN A 285 -23.31 0.48 9.88
C ASN A 285 -23.55 0.67 8.38
N LYS A 286 -22.54 1.16 7.65
CA LYS A 286 -22.64 1.49 6.23
C LYS A 286 -21.34 1.16 5.52
N TRP A 287 -21.48 0.54 4.35
CA TRP A 287 -20.38 0.34 3.41
C TRP A 287 -20.48 1.36 2.28
N THR A 288 -19.35 1.93 1.90
CA THR A 288 -19.13 2.67 0.66
C THR A 288 -18.46 1.75 -0.34
N THR A 289 -18.97 1.72 -1.57
CA THR A 289 -18.34 0.97 -2.66
C THR A 289 -17.11 1.74 -3.15
N ILE A 290 -15.98 1.06 -3.28
CA ILE A 290 -14.80 1.58 -3.96
C ILE A 290 -14.78 0.97 -5.37
N LYS A 291 -14.72 1.83 -6.38
CA LYS A 291 -14.59 1.41 -7.78
C LYS A 291 -13.15 1.64 -8.23
N GLN A 292 -12.29 0.65 -7.99
CA GLN A 292 -10.91 0.63 -8.46
C GLN A 292 -10.69 -0.60 -9.33
N GLN A 293 -9.95 -0.43 -10.42
CA GLN A 293 -9.58 -1.54 -11.30
C GLN A 293 -8.19 -1.30 -11.90
N HIS A 294 -7.27 -2.24 -11.71
CA HIS A 294 -6.02 -2.30 -12.46
C HIS A 294 -6.17 -3.25 -13.65
N VAL A 295 -5.67 -2.83 -14.82
CA VAL A 295 -5.86 -3.51 -16.11
C VAL A 295 -4.55 -3.51 -16.90
N LEU A 296 -4.22 -4.65 -17.49
CA LEU A 296 -3.08 -4.80 -18.40
C LEU A 296 -3.45 -4.47 -19.85
N PHE A 297 -2.52 -3.86 -20.58
CA PHE A 297 -2.64 -3.57 -22.00
C PHE A 297 -1.44 -4.18 -22.77
N PRO A 298 -1.68 -4.96 -23.83
CA PRO A 298 -2.97 -5.55 -24.20
C PRO A 298 -3.37 -6.68 -23.23
N SER A 299 -4.66 -6.94 -23.09
CA SER A 299 -5.17 -8.12 -22.39
C SER A 299 -6.60 -8.46 -22.83
N ASP A 300 -7.07 -9.66 -22.50
CA ASP A 300 -8.47 -10.06 -22.72
C ASP A 300 -9.45 -9.11 -22.01
N GLN A 301 -9.10 -8.66 -20.80
CA GLN A 301 -9.90 -7.70 -20.04
C GLN A 301 -9.95 -6.34 -20.74
N ALA A 302 -8.80 -5.82 -21.19
CA ALA A 302 -8.76 -4.57 -21.95
C ALA A 302 -9.58 -4.66 -23.24
N THR A 303 -9.49 -5.80 -23.95
CA THR A 303 -10.24 -6.04 -25.19
C THR A 303 -11.74 -6.07 -24.96
N LYS A 304 -12.18 -6.60 -23.81
CA LYS A 304 -13.60 -6.74 -23.50
C LYS A 304 -14.20 -5.43 -22.96
N ASP A 305 -13.53 -4.86 -21.96
CA ASP A 305 -14.11 -3.83 -21.09
C ASP A 305 -13.55 -2.42 -21.35
N TYR A 306 -12.35 -2.29 -21.95
CA TYR A 306 -11.62 -1.02 -22.10
C TYR A 306 -11.13 -0.77 -23.54
N LYS A 307 -11.98 -1.06 -24.52
CA LYS A 307 -11.64 -1.02 -25.97
C LYS A 307 -11.07 0.31 -26.44
N SER A 308 -11.63 1.43 -25.98
CA SER A 308 -11.17 2.76 -26.40
C SER A 308 -9.75 3.04 -25.92
N ASP A 309 -9.41 2.66 -24.70
CA ASP A 309 -8.07 2.88 -24.15
C ASP A 309 -7.06 1.88 -24.71
N LEU A 310 -7.50 0.66 -25.04
CA LEU A 310 -6.70 -0.30 -25.82
C LEU A 310 -6.31 0.27 -27.19
N GLN A 311 -7.23 0.92 -27.91
CA GLN A 311 -6.92 1.56 -29.19
C GLN A 311 -5.88 2.69 -29.05
N LYS A 312 -5.97 3.50 -27.98
CA LYS A 312 -4.98 4.55 -27.69
C LYS A 312 -3.60 3.94 -27.40
N PHE A 313 -3.56 2.85 -26.64
CA PHE A 313 -2.35 2.09 -26.36
C PHE A 313 -1.74 1.49 -27.65
N ASP A 314 -2.55 0.87 -28.50
CA ASP A 314 -2.09 0.30 -29.77
C ASP A 314 -1.57 1.38 -30.74
N GLN A 315 -2.20 2.56 -30.74
CA GLN A 315 -1.71 3.71 -31.49
C GLN A 315 -0.34 4.17 -30.98
N PHE A 316 -0.17 4.29 -29.66
CA PHE A 316 1.13 4.60 -29.06
C PHE A 316 2.19 3.59 -29.47
N LYS A 317 1.89 2.29 -29.36
CA LYS A 317 2.80 1.21 -29.78
C LYS A 317 3.20 1.36 -31.25
N THR A 318 2.22 1.60 -32.12
CA THR A 318 2.42 1.81 -33.56
C THR A 318 3.32 3.02 -33.83
N ASP A 319 3.12 4.14 -33.13
CA ASP A 319 3.97 5.33 -33.30
C ASP A 319 5.40 5.09 -32.82
N ILE A 320 5.61 4.36 -31.74
CA ILE A 320 6.96 3.95 -31.30
C ILE A 320 7.65 3.06 -32.35
N GLN A 321 6.91 2.10 -32.91
CA GLN A 321 7.43 1.15 -33.90
C GLN A 321 7.84 1.79 -35.23
N LYS A 322 7.31 2.97 -35.59
CA LYS A 322 7.74 3.68 -36.81
C LYS A 322 9.22 4.05 -36.81
N TYR A 323 9.79 4.33 -35.64
CA TYR A 323 11.22 4.67 -35.52
C TYR A 323 12.07 3.44 -35.17
N TYR A 324 11.52 2.48 -34.41
CA TYR A 324 12.19 1.21 -34.09
C TYR A 324 11.33 0.00 -34.56
N PRO A 325 11.39 -0.39 -35.85
CA PRO A 325 10.51 -1.42 -36.42
C PRO A 325 10.68 -2.82 -35.81
N ASN A 326 11.87 -3.13 -35.30
CA ASN A 326 12.19 -4.43 -34.71
C ASN A 326 11.80 -4.55 -33.23
N TYR A 327 11.10 -3.54 -32.68
CA TYR A 327 10.73 -3.46 -31.28
C TYR A 327 9.27 -3.90 -31.04
N LEU A 328 9.03 -4.77 -30.05
CA LEU A 328 7.70 -5.37 -29.80
C LEU A 328 7.24 -5.36 -28.33
N GLY A 329 8.05 -4.88 -27.39
CA GLY A 329 7.89 -5.14 -25.95
C GLY A 329 7.19 -4.06 -25.11
N VAL A 330 6.11 -3.43 -25.59
CA VAL A 330 5.34 -2.46 -24.78
C VAL A 330 4.28 -3.18 -23.95
N ILE A 331 4.26 -2.94 -22.64
CA ILE A 331 3.19 -3.36 -21.72
C ILE A 331 2.59 -2.12 -21.08
N GLY A 332 1.27 -2.00 -21.07
CA GLY A 332 0.56 -0.94 -20.34
C GLY A 332 -0.08 -1.48 -19.06
N LYS A 333 -0.09 -0.65 -18.02
CA LYS A 333 -0.78 -0.89 -16.74
C LYS A 333 -1.66 0.33 -16.50
N GLY A 334 -2.97 0.18 -16.69
CA GLY A 334 -3.95 1.24 -16.45
C GLY A 334 -4.60 1.07 -15.08
N PHE A 335 -4.72 2.16 -14.33
CA PHE A 335 -5.47 2.24 -13.10
C PHE A 335 -6.74 3.05 -13.31
N TYR A 336 -7.89 2.43 -13.05
CA TYR A 336 -9.19 3.03 -13.23
C TYR A 336 -9.81 3.34 -11.86
N GLN A 337 -10.40 4.52 -11.75
CA GLN A 337 -11.21 4.94 -10.61
C GLN A 337 -12.57 5.40 -11.11
N ASN A 338 -13.64 4.91 -10.49
CA ASN A 338 -15.01 5.25 -10.88
C ASN A 338 -15.31 5.04 -12.38
N ASP A 339 -14.77 3.95 -12.94
CA ASP A 339 -14.91 3.57 -14.35
C ASP A 339 -14.20 4.50 -15.35
N GLU A 340 -13.37 5.44 -14.87
CA GLU A 340 -12.51 6.32 -15.67
C GLU A 340 -11.03 6.00 -15.47
N LEU A 341 -10.23 6.11 -16.54
CA LEU A 341 -8.78 5.92 -16.47
C LEU A 341 -8.16 7.06 -15.65
N ALA A 342 -7.59 6.74 -14.49
CA ALA A 342 -7.00 7.71 -13.58
C ALA A 342 -5.48 7.84 -13.78
N ASP A 343 -4.79 6.75 -14.14
CA ASP A 343 -3.35 6.70 -14.37
C ASP A 343 -3.01 5.62 -15.41
N ILE A 344 -1.97 5.86 -16.23
CA ILE A 344 -1.40 4.80 -17.05
C ILE A 344 0.13 4.78 -16.99
N THR A 345 0.65 3.59 -16.69
CA THR A 345 2.07 3.27 -16.80
C THR A 345 2.33 2.46 -18.06
N LEU A 346 3.32 2.84 -18.86
CA LEU A 346 3.77 2.16 -20.08
C LEU A 346 5.22 1.70 -19.88
N GLU A 347 5.45 0.41 -20.00
CA GLU A 347 6.77 -0.20 -19.85
C GLU A 347 7.30 -0.60 -21.23
N ILE A 348 8.47 -0.07 -21.57
CA ILE A 348 9.15 -0.29 -22.83
C ILE A 348 10.46 -1.05 -22.54
N ASN A 349 10.42 -2.38 -22.69
CA ASN A 349 11.58 -3.24 -22.41
C ASN A 349 12.37 -3.56 -23.68
N PHE A 350 13.64 -3.16 -23.74
CA PHE A 350 14.58 -3.53 -24.80
C PHE A 350 15.44 -4.73 -24.41
N ASN A 351 15.83 -5.53 -25.41
CA ASN A 351 16.79 -6.61 -25.20
C ASN A 351 18.22 -6.08 -25.02
N LYS A 352 18.59 -4.99 -25.72
CA LYS A 352 19.86 -4.26 -25.58
C LYS A 352 19.81 -2.94 -26.37
N PHE A 353 20.33 -1.85 -25.81
CA PHE A 353 20.76 -0.67 -26.58
C PHE A 353 22.23 -0.84 -27.01
N VAL A 354 22.58 -0.43 -28.22
CA VAL A 354 23.94 -0.56 -28.75
C VAL A 354 24.87 0.48 -28.12
N ASP A 355 24.40 1.71 -27.90
CA ASP A 355 25.14 2.77 -27.20
C ASP A 355 24.23 3.82 -26.52
N LYS A 356 24.84 4.75 -25.77
CA LYS A 356 24.13 5.80 -25.01
C LYS A 356 23.44 6.83 -25.91
N THR A 357 23.98 7.11 -27.09
CA THR A 357 23.39 8.08 -28.02
C THR A 357 22.11 7.54 -28.65
N GLU A 358 22.06 6.24 -28.92
CA GLU A 358 20.83 5.55 -29.33
C GLU A 358 19.73 5.67 -28.27
N LEU A 359 20.07 5.42 -26.99
CA LEU A 359 19.13 5.60 -25.89
C LEU A 359 18.59 7.04 -25.83
N ILE A 360 19.46 8.04 -25.87
CA ILE A 360 19.06 9.46 -25.85
C ILE A 360 18.13 9.78 -27.02
N GLY A 361 18.49 9.33 -28.23
CA GLY A 361 17.67 9.53 -29.42
C GLY A 361 16.29 8.88 -29.30
N PHE A 362 16.24 7.64 -28.80
CA PHE A 362 14.99 6.93 -28.56
C PHE A 362 14.11 7.61 -27.51
N THR A 363 14.68 7.96 -26.35
CA THR A 363 13.93 8.63 -25.28
C THR A 363 13.35 9.97 -25.76
N ASN A 364 14.12 10.75 -26.52
CA ASN A 364 13.62 11.99 -27.13
C ASN A 364 12.50 11.74 -28.15
N TYR A 365 12.58 10.65 -28.92
CA TYR A 365 11.51 10.26 -29.83
C TYR A 365 10.24 9.87 -29.07
N VAL A 366 10.35 9.07 -28.01
CA VAL A 366 9.22 8.72 -27.13
C VAL A 366 8.58 9.98 -26.56
N ALA A 367 9.37 10.93 -26.03
CA ALA A 367 8.87 12.21 -25.55
C ALA A 367 8.14 13.01 -26.63
N SER A 368 8.65 13.02 -27.87
CA SER A 368 7.98 13.66 -29.01
C SER A 368 6.64 13.00 -29.34
N VAL A 369 6.54 11.67 -29.26
CA VAL A 369 5.28 10.93 -29.42
C VAL A 369 4.30 11.29 -28.29
N VAL A 370 4.78 11.32 -27.04
CA VAL A 370 3.97 11.73 -25.86
C VAL A 370 3.38 13.11 -26.06
N LYS A 371 4.18 14.06 -26.52
CA LYS A 371 3.75 15.45 -26.74
C LYS A 371 2.77 15.59 -27.91
N ASN A 372 3.08 14.97 -29.05
CA ASN A 372 2.44 15.35 -30.32
C ASN A 372 1.37 14.37 -30.81
N ARG A 373 1.35 13.14 -30.29
CA ARG A 373 0.52 12.05 -30.85
C ARG A 373 -0.20 11.19 -29.82
N LEU A 374 0.12 11.36 -28.53
CA LEU A 374 -0.48 10.55 -27.49
C LEU A 374 -1.98 10.82 -27.39
N ALA A 375 -2.78 9.77 -27.54
CA ALA A 375 -4.23 9.87 -27.55
C ALA A 375 -4.87 9.84 -26.15
N PHE A 376 -4.08 9.62 -25.09
CA PHE A 376 -4.57 9.69 -23.71
C PHE A 376 -4.88 11.14 -23.32
N PRO A 377 -6.00 11.42 -22.63
CA PRO A 377 -6.38 12.77 -22.27
C PRO A 377 -5.34 13.49 -21.40
N GLN A 378 -5.30 14.83 -21.48
CA GLN A 378 -4.31 15.63 -20.74
C GLN A 378 -4.38 15.39 -19.23
N HIS A 379 -5.57 15.21 -18.67
CA HIS A 379 -5.78 15.00 -17.23
C HIS A 379 -5.30 13.64 -16.71
N VAL A 380 -5.08 12.64 -17.58
CA VAL A 380 -4.56 11.32 -17.21
C VAL A 380 -3.03 11.39 -17.19
N PRO A 381 -2.38 11.21 -16.02
CA PRO A 381 -0.93 11.07 -15.95
C PRO A 381 -0.45 9.85 -16.71
N VAL A 382 0.70 10.00 -17.38
CA VAL A 382 1.32 8.95 -18.19
C VAL A 382 2.76 8.82 -17.74
N HIS A 383 3.13 7.62 -17.28
CA HIS A 383 4.48 7.28 -16.86
C HIS A 383 5.06 6.25 -17.82
N ILE A 384 6.18 6.55 -18.46
CA ILE A 384 6.83 5.66 -19.41
C ILE A 384 8.20 5.27 -18.88
N TYR A 385 8.34 3.99 -18.53
CA TYR A 385 9.60 3.41 -18.09
C TYR A 385 10.27 2.70 -19.25
N ILE A 386 11.50 3.12 -19.56
CA ILE A 386 12.33 2.50 -20.59
C ILE A 386 13.44 1.72 -19.88
N SER A 387 13.57 0.44 -20.21
CA SER A 387 14.55 -0.46 -19.60
C SER A 387 15.29 -1.28 -20.66
N SER A 388 16.48 -1.77 -20.31
CA SER A 388 17.23 -2.76 -21.09
C SER A 388 17.61 -3.95 -20.22
N GLY A 389 17.05 -5.12 -20.50
CA GLY A 389 17.15 -6.27 -19.58
C GLY A 389 16.67 -5.90 -18.17
N SER A 390 17.57 -5.93 -17.19
CA SER A 390 17.31 -5.54 -15.79
C SER A 390 17.63 -4.08 -15.46
N ASN A 391 18.14 -3.30 -16.42
CA ASN A 391 18.60 -1.94 -16.19
C ASN A 391 17.49 -0.93 -16.50
N ALA A 392 17.24 0.00 -15.56
CA ALA A 392 16.44 1.18 -15.83
C ALA A 392 17.27 2.17 -16.67
N GLU A 393 16.72 2.59 -17.81
CA GLU A 393 17.46 3.41 -18.79
C GLU A 393 16.93 4.85 -18.84
N ALA A 394 15.61 5.02 -18.84
CA ALA A 394 14.99 6.34 -18.81
C ALA A 394 13.56 6.32 -18.24
N LEU A 395 13.12 7.50 -17.81
CA LEU A 395 11.75 7.85 -17.45
C LEU A 395 11.28 8.99 -18.36
N VAL A 396 10.10 8.83 -18.96
CA VAL A 396 9.35 9.91 -19.61
C VAL A 396 8.00 10.05 -18.91
N GLU A 397 7.65 11.25 -18.49
CA GLU A 397 6.45 11.48 -17.68
C GLU A 397 5.66 12.69 -18.21
N ARG A 398 4.34 12.55 -18.25
CA ARG A 398 3.41 13.66 -18.52
C ARG A 398 2.32 13.65 -17.46
N THR A 399 2.30 14.66 -16.60
CA THR A 399 1.21 14.87 -15.63
C THR A 399 0.28 15.98 -16.13
N LYS A 400 -0.89 16.15 -15.48
CA LYS A 400 -1.95 17.08 -15.91
C LYS A 400 -1.48 18.53 -16.10
N ASP A 401 -0.49 18.98 -15.32
CA ASP A 401 -0.01 20.36 -15.27
C ASP A 401 1.23 20.60 -16.15
N MET A 402 1.61 19.62 -16.98
CA MET A 402 2.79 19.68 -17.84
C MET A 402 2.41 19.90 -19.31
N ASP A 403 2.88 21.01 -19.89
CA ASP A 403 2.79 21.29 -21.34
C ASP A 403 3.78 20.45 -22.16
N GLU A 404 4.93 20.13 -21.57
CA GLU A 404 6.00 19.33 -22.15
C GLU A 404 6.26 18.11 -21.25
N PRO A 405 6.48 16.90 -21.82
CA PRO A 405 6.82 15.75 -21.02
C PRO A 405 8.17 15.93 -20.33
N TYR A 406 8.25 15.55 -19.06
CA TYR A 406 9.50 15.42 -18.33
C TYR A 406 10.29 14.22 -18.85
N VAL A 407 11.61 14.37 -18.98
CA VAL A 407 12.51 13.33 -19.45
C VAL A 407 13.68 13.21 -18.51
N HIS A 408 13.94 12.00 -18.03
CA HIS A 408 15.12 11.65 -17.24
C HIS A 408 15.81 10.43 -17.85
N ILE A 409 17.12 10.54 -18.09
CA ILE A 409 17.95 9.42 -18.53
C ILE A 409 18.86 9.06 -17.37
N TYR A 410 18.77 7.81 -16.91
CA TYR A 410 19.57 7.36 -15.78
C TYR A 410 21.06 7.37 -16.13
N GLN A 411 21.87 7.81 -15.17
CA GLN A 411 23.32 7.63 -15.21
C GLN A 411 23.62 6.26 -14.59
N GLN A 412 24.39 5.44 -15.31
CA GLN A 412 24.86 4.14 -14.84
C GLN A 412 26.30 4.26 -14.36
#